data_AF-W7Q1A6-F1
#
_entry.id   AF-W7Q1A6-F1
#
_cell.length_a   1.000
_cell.length_b   1.000
_cell.length_c   1.000
_cell.angle_alpha   90.00
_cell.angle_beta   90.00
_cell.angle_gamma   90.00
#
_symmetry.space_group_name_H-M   'P 1'
#
loop_
_entity.id
_entity.type
_entity.pdbx_description
1 polymer ?
#
loop_
_entity_poly.entity_id
_entity_poly.type
_entity_poly.pdbx_seq_one_letter_code
_entity_poly.pdbx_strand_id
1 'polypeptide(L)'
;MEGVAQALGPLFLLILLGAVLGWRRLPGDGFWPAMERLIYFLLFPAMLVATLATADVGQVPVVRLAMALLGAMLLFAALLWALRPKLGLESAAFTSVFQGALRFNTYVGVAGAAALHGSAGATVAAVAVA
;
A
#
# COMPACT_ATOMS: atom_id res chain seq x y z
N MET A 1 2.13 -23.07 -1.85
CA MET A 1 2.29 -21.83 -2.64
C MET A 1 1.00 -21.61 -3.43
N GLU A 2 -0.08 -21.37 -2.69
CA GLU A 2 -1.38 -20.92 -3.20
C GLU A 2 -1.56 -19.54 -2.57
N GLY A 3 -1.67 -18.42 -3.26
CA GLY A 3 -1.39 -18.08 -4.64
C GLY A 3 -1.41 -16.55 -4.62
N VAL A 4 -0.30 -15.88 -4.91
CA VAL A 4 -0.28 -14.41 -4.94
C VAL A 4 -1.40 -13.88 -5.86
N ALA A 5 -1.70 -14.60 -6.94
CA ALA A 5 -2.84 -14.36 -7.80
C ALA A 5 -4.22 -14.60 -7.13
N GLN A 6 -4.36 -15.59 -6.25
CA GLN A 6 -5.61 -15.87 -5.53
C GLN A 6 -5.90 -14.83 -4.42
N ALA A 7 -4.86 -14.24 -3.83
CA ALA A 7 -5.00 -13.20 -2.82
C ALA A 7 -5.13 -11.79 -3.45
N LEU A 8 -4.29 -11.48 -4.44
CA LEU A 8 -4.31 -10.16 -5.10
C LEU A 8 -5.42 -10.04 -6.15
N GLY A 9 -5.87 -11.15 -6.75
CA GLY A 9 -6.97 -11.15 -7.71
C GLY A 9 -8.24 -10.49 -7.15
N PRO A 10 -8.76 -10.94 -5.99
CA PRO A 10 -9.89 -10.31 -5.32
C PRO A 10 -9.66 -8.84 -4.97
N LEU A 11 -8.46 -8.49 -4.49
CA LEU A 11 -8.10 -7.10 -4.19
C LEU A 11 -8.16 -6.21 -5.44
N PHE A 12 -7.61 -6.69 -6.55
CA PHE A 12 -7.63 -5.97 -7.82
C PHE A 12 -9.05 -5.85 -8.39
N LEU A 13 -9.85 -6.92 -8.29
CA LEU A 13 -11.25 -6.90 -8.68
C LEU A 13 -12.06 -5.90 -7.83
N LEU A 14 -11.76 -5.78 -6.54
CA LEU A 14 -12.41 -4.80 -5.66
C LEU A 14 -12.05 -3.36 -6.07
N ILE A 15 -10.79 -3.09 -6.40
CA ILE A 15 -10.35 -1.78 -6.91
C ILE A 15 -11.04 -1.46 -8.24
N LEU A 16 -11.10 -2.42 -9.17
CA LEU A 16 -11.79 -2.25 -10.45
C LEU A 16 -13.29 -2.01 -10.25
N LEU A 17 -13.93 -2.73 -9.34
CA LEU A 17 -15.33 -2.52 -9.00
C LEU A 17 -15.55 -1.09 -8.48
N GLY A 18 -14.73 -0.63 -7.55
CA GLY A 18 -14.76 0.75 -7.06
C GLY A 18 -14.58 1.77 -8.18
N ALA A 19 -13.65 1.54 -9.09
CA ALA A 19 -13.41 2.40 -10.25
C ALA A 19 -14.61 2.45 -11.20
N VAL A 20 -15.24 1.31 -11.49
CA VAL A 20 -16.46 1.25 -12.32
C VAL A 20 -17.64 1.95 -11.66
N LEU A 21 -17.84 1.75 -10.35
CA LEU A 21 -18.92 2.40 -9.60
C LEU A 21 -18.70 3.92 -9.53
N GLY A 22 -17.46 4.37 -9.30
CA GLY A 22 -17.09 5.77 -9.32
C GLY A 22 -17.28 6.41 -10.71
N TRP A 23 -16.90 5.71 -11.77
CA TRP A 23 -17.12 6.17 -13.14
C TRP A 23 -18.61 6.30 -13.49
N ARG A 24 -19.44 5.37 -12.99
CA ARG A 24 -20.90 5.42 -13.12
C ARG A 24 -21.58 6.41 -12.15
N ARG A 25 -20.83 7.10 -11.29
CA ARG A 25 -21.32 8.02 -10.26
C ARG A 25 -22.37 7.39 -9.33
N LEU A 26 -22.28 6.09 -9.11
CA LEU A 26 -23.12 5.36 -8.16
C LEU A 26 -22.39 5.28 -6.83
N PRO A 27 -23.05 5.49 -5.67
CA PRO A 27 -24.44 5.92 -5.46
C PRO A 27 -24.67 7.44 -5.55
N GLY A 28 -23.62 8.24 -5.79
CA GLY A 28 -23.70 9.68 -6.04
C GLY A 28 -22.35 10.37 -5.88
N ASP A 29 -22.17 11.55 -6.46
CA ASP A 29 -20.89 12.26 -6.48
C ASP A 29 -20.40 12.68 -5.07
N GLY A 30 -21.33 12.95 -4.14
CA GLY A 30 -20.99 13.31 -2.76
C GLY A 30 -20.63 12.14 -1.84
N PHE A 31 -20.96 10.91 -2.24
CA PHE A 31 -20.72 9.73 -1.40
C PHE A 31 -19.23 9.38 -1.31
N TRP A 32 -18.53 9.36 -2.45
CA TRP A 32 -17.13 8.95 -2.51
C TRP A 32 -16.19 9.84 -1.68
N PRO A 33 -16.27 11.18 -1.77
CA PRO A 33 -15.44 12.05 -0.93
C PRO A 33 -15.78 11.93 0.56
N ALA A 34 -17.06 11.75 0.91
CA ALA A 34 -17.47 11.55 2.31
C ALA A 34 -16.93 10.23 2.86
N MET A 35 -17.00 9.16 2.07
CA MET A 35 -16.49 7.84 2.43
C MET A 35 -14.96 7.85 2.56
N GLU A 36 -14.25 8.53 1.66
CA GLU A 36 -12.80 8.69 1.73
C GLU A 36 -12.39 9.40 3.03
N ARG A 37 -13.07 10.50 3.39
CA ARG A 37 -12.82 11.19 4.66
C ARG A 37 -13.08 10.30 5.87
N LEU A 38 -14.18 9.53 5.86
CA LEU A 38 -14.48 8.60 6.94
C LEU A 38 -13.39 7.52 7.07
N ILE A 39 -12.95 6.96 5.95
CA ILE A 39 -11.89 5.95 5.92
C ILE A 39 -10.59 6.56 6.45
N TYR A 40 -10.20 7.73 5.94
CA TYR A 40 -8.93 8.36 6.26
C TYR A 40 -8.85 8.84 7.72
N PHE A 41 -9.89 9.52 8.21
CA PHE A 41 -9.87 10.15 9.54
C PHE A 41 -10.34 9.23 10.67
N LEU A 42 -11.14 8.20 10.39
CA LEU A 42 -11.72 7.35 11.45
C LEU A 42 -11.36 5.87 11.28
N LEU A 43 -11.75 5.25 10.16
CA LEU A 43 -11.66 3.79 10.05
C LEU A 43 -10.22 3.30 9.95
N PHE A 44 -9.36 4.01 9.22
CA PHE A 44 -7.96 3.63 9.07
C PHE A 44 -7.17 3.80 10.37
N PRO A 45 -7.24 4.96 11.09
CA PRO A 45 -6.65 5.07 12.42
C PRO A 45 -7.20 4.06 13.42
N ALA A 46 -8.53 3.82 13.44
CA ALA A 46 -9.13 2.83 14.31
C ALA A 46 -8.62 1.41 14.02
N MET A 47 -8.48 1.06 12.75
CA MET A 47 -7.91 -0.22 12.32
C MET A 47 -6.45 -0.35 12.75
N LEU A 48 -5.62 0.68 12.59
CA LEU A 48 -4.23 0.67 13.06
C LEU A 48 -4.15 0.47 14.57
N VAL A 49 -4.93 1.23 15.36
CA VAL A 49 -4.95 1.11 16.82
C VAL A 49 -5.45 -0.27 17.25
N ALA A 50 -6.55 -0.77 16.68
CA ALA A 50 -7.09 -2.09 17.02
C ALA A 50 -6.10 -3.22 16.67
N THR A 51 -5.43 -3.10 15.53
CA THR A 51 -4.43 -4.09 15.08
C THR A 51 -3.19 -4.05 15.97
N LEU A 52 -2.69 -2.86 16.30
CA LEU A 52 -1.51 -2.70 17.17
C LEU A 52 -1.79 -3.05 18.63
N ALA A 53 -2.99 -2.78 19.14
CA ALA A 53 -3.37 -3.09 20.51
C ALA A 53 -3.43 -4.61 20.79
N THR A 54 -3.70 -5.41 19.76
CA THR A 54 -3.74 -6.87 19.84
C THR A 54 -2.50 -7.53 19.22
N ALA A 55 -1.61 -6.74 18.60
CA ALA A 55 -0.38 -7.21 18.01
C ALA A 55 0.62 -7.62 19.10
N ASP A 56 1.13 -8.84 19.03
CA ASP A 56 2.36 -9.20 19.70
C ASP A 56 3.55 -8.66 18.89
N VAL A 57 3.86 -7.38 19.11
CA VAL A 57 4.96 -6.70 18.41
C VAL A 57 6.31 -7.37 18.68
N GLY A 58 6.45 -8.06 19.83
CA GLY A 58 7.67 -8.82 20.16
C GLY A 58 7.94 -10.00 19.23
N GLN A 59 6.89 -10.54 18.60
CA GLN A 59 6.99 -11.62 17.61
C GLN A 59 7.24 -11.09 16.18
N VAL A 60 7.04 -9.80 15.94
CA VAL A 60 7.31 -9.19 14.63
C VAL A 60 8.82 -9.00 14.48
N PRO A 61 9.48 -9.60 13.47
CA PRO A 61 10.92 -9.43 13.28
C PRO A 61 11.21 -8.05 12.66
N VAL A 62 11.14 -7.00 13.47
CA VAL A 62 11.21 -5.58 13.04
C VAL A 62 12.46 -5.31 12.19
N VAL A 63 13.61 -5.84 12.56
CA VAL A 63 14.86 -5.67 11.78
C VAL A 63 14.72 -6.29 10.39
N ARG A 64 14.12 -7.48 10.29
CA ARG A 64 13.93 -8.17 9.01
C ARG A 64 12.91 -7.44 8.14
N LEU A 65 11.85 -6.91 8.76
CA LEU A 65 10.85 -6.08 8.10
C LEU A 65 11.49 -4.79 7.56
N ALA A 66 12.25 -4.08 8.39
CA ALA A 66 12.97 -2.86 7.99
C ALA A 66 13.95 -3.12 6.85
N MET A 67 14.74 -4.21 6.92
CA MET A 67 15.64 -4.59 5.83
C MET A 67 14.89 -4.91 4.54
N ALA A 68 13.74 -5.59 4.62
CA ALA A 68 12.94 -5.89 3.44
C ALA A 68 12.37 -4.61 2.79
N LEU A 69 11.80 -3.72 3.59
CA LEU A 69 11.19 -2.48 3.10
C LEU A 69 12.25 -1.50 2.57
N LEU A 70 13.26 -1.17 3.39
CA LEU A 70 14.34 -0.26 2.99
C LEU A 70 15.18 -0.86 1.86
N GLY A 71 15.43 -2.18 1.89
CA GLY A 71 16.14 -2.88 0.82
C GLY A 71 15.39 -2.81 -0.51
N ALA A 72 14.08 -3.03 -0.51
CA ALA A 72 13.25 -2.88 -1.70
C ALA A 72 13.25 -1.42 -2.20
N MET A 73 13.09 -0.44 -1.31
CA MET A 73 13.14 0.98 -1.67
C MET A 73 14.49 1.37 -2.27
N LEU A 74 15.61 0.98 -1.66
CA LEU A 74 16.95 1.25 -2.17
C LEU A 74 17.21 0.56 -3.50
N LEU A 75 16.72 -0.68 -3.67
CA LEU A 75 16.83 -1.41 -4.93
C LEU A 75 16.07 -0.68 -6.05
N PHE A 76 14.83 -0.26 -5.81
CA PHE A 76 14.05 0.50 -6.78
C PHE A 76 14.68 1.87 -7.07
N ALA A 77 15.20 2.55 -6.05
CA ALA A 77 15.93 3.80 -6.20
C ALA A 77 17.16 3.61 -7.12
N ALA A 78 17.99 2.61 -6.83
CA ALA A 78 19.16 2.29 -7.63
C ALA A 78 18.80 1.92 -9.08
N LEU A 79 17.72 1.14 -9.26
CA LEU A 79 17.23 0.74 -10.57
C LEU A 79 16.76 1.95 -11.39
N LEU A 80 15.94 2.82 -10.81
CA LEU A 80 15.48 4.04 -11.47
C LEU A 80 16.63 4.98 -11.80
N TRP A 81 17.59 5.10 -10.89
CA TRP A 81 18.81 5.88 -11.12
C TRP A 81 19.64 5.33 -12.28
N ALA A 82 19.83 4.01 -12.34
CA ALA A 82 20.53 3.34 -13.43
C ALA A 82 19.78 3.43 -14.77
N LEU A 83 18.45 3.49 -14.73
CA LEU A 83 17.60 3.65 -15.92
C LEU A 83 17.46 5.11 -16.37
N ARG A 84 17.82 6.10 -15.55
CA ARG A 84 17.78 7.53 -15.88
C ARG A 84 18.24 7.86 -17.31
N PRO A 85 19.42 7.42 -17.80
CA PRO A 85 19.87 7.75 -19.16
C PRO A 85 18.96 7.17 -20.25
N LYS A 86 18.28 6.04 -20.00
CA LYS A 86 17.35 5.40 -20.95
C LYS A 86 15.97 6.05 -20.96
N LEU A 87 15.59 6.75 -19.88
CA LEU A 87 14.27 7.39 -19.76
C LEU A 87 14.17 8.71 -20.53
N GLY A 88 15.30 9.34 -20.89
CA GLY A 88 15.30 10.59 -21.66
C GLY A 88 14.60 11.77 -20.97
N LEU A 89 14.39 11.68 -19.65
CA LEU A 89 13.68 12.70 -18.87
C LEU A 89 14.61 13.85 -18.50
N GLU A 90 14.07 15.07 -18.53
CA GLU A 90 14.71 16.22 -17.89
C GLU A 90 14.90 15.97 -16.39
N SER A 91 15.90 16.62 -15.79
CA SER A 91 16.26 16.41 -14.38
C SER A 91 15.08 16.64 -13.41
N ALA A 92 14.25 17.65 -13.65
CA ALA A 92 13.08 17.93 -12.82
C ALA A 92 11.95 16.90 -12.97
N ALA A 93 11.76 16.36 -14.18
CA ALA A 93 10.81 15.28 -14.43
C ALA A 93 11.30 13.97 -13.78
N PHE A 94 12.60 13.68 -13.87
CA PHE A 94 13.19 12.50 -13.25
C PHE A 94 13.04 12.50 -11.73
N THR A 95 13.32 13.62 -11.05
CA THR A 95 13.15 13.67 -9.58
C THR A 95 11.71 13.47 -9.16
N SER A 96 10.75 13.97 -9.94
CA SER A 96 9.31 13.75 -9.71
C SER A 96 8.94 12.26 -9.84
N VAL A 97 9.42 11.59 -10.90
CA VAL A 97 9.20 10.15 -11.11
C VAL A 97 9.88 9.33 -10.02
N PHE A 98 11.13 9.65 -9.67
CA PHE A 98 11.91 8.96 -8.65
C PHE A 98 11.22 9.03 -7.28
N GLN A 99 10.79 10.21 -6.85
CA GLN A 99 10.06 10.38 -5.59
C GLN A 99 8.67 9.74 -5.63
N GLY A 100 7.98 9.78 -6.78
CA GLY A 100 6.68 9.15 -6.95
C GLY A 100 6.76 7.63 -6.85
N ALA A 101 7.75 7.01 -7.51
CA ALA A 101 7.93 5.56 -7.53
C ALA A 101 8.38 4.98 -6.18
N LEU A 102 9.11 5.75 -5.38
CA LEU A 102 9.53 5.34 -4.03
C LEU A 102 8.43 5.49 -2.97
N ARG A 103 7.32 6.16 -3.30
CA ARG A 103 6.16 6.28 -2.42
C ARG A 103 5.20 5.14 -2.69
N PHE A 104 5.29 4.09 -1.88
CA PHE A 104 4.32 2.99 -1.94
C PHE A 104 2.97 3.42 -1.34
N ASN A 105 1.89 2.81 -1.83
CA ASN A 105 0.54 3.08 -1.34
C ASN A 105 0.23 2.21 -0.11
N THR A 106 0.06 2.86 1.04
CA THR A 106 -0.20 2.18 2.31
C THR A 106 -1.51 1.39 2.32
N TYR A 107 -2.60 1.92 1.73
CA TYR A 107 -3.89 1.22 1.70
C TYR A 107 -3.81 -0.11 0.96
N VAL A 108 -3.21 -0.09 -0.23
CA VAL A 108 -3.03 -1.31 -1.05
C VAL A 108 -2.03 -2.26 -0.37
N GLY A 109 -0.97 -1.73 0.24
CA GLY A 109 0.02 -2.54 0.96
C GLY A 109 -0.59 -3.29 2.15
N VAL A 110 -1.35 -2.60 3.01
CA VAL A 110 -2.03 -3.20 4.16
C VAL A 110 -3.08 -4.22 3.70
N ALA A 111 -3.92 -3.86 2.73
CA ALA A 111 -4.95 -4.75 2.20
C ALA A 111 -4.33 -6.01 1.55
N GLY A 112 -3.23 -5.86 0.81
CA GLY A 112 -2.49 -6.96 0.20
C GLY A 112 -1.86 -7.87 1.24
N ALA A 113 -1.21 -7.31 2.27
CA ALA A 113 -0.64 -8.09 3.36
C ALA A 113 -1.72 -8.90 4.11
N ALA A 114 -2.87 -8.27 4.39
CA ALA A 114 -4.01 -8.94 5.00
C ALA A 114 -4.60 -10.04 4.10
N ALA A 115 -4.69 -9.81 2.78
CA ALA A 115 -5.18 -10.82 1.84
C ALA A 115 -4.23 -12.03 1.71
N LEU A 116 -2.92 -11.81 1.79
CA LEU A 116 -1.90 -12.85 1.62
C LEU A 116 -1.64 -13.64 2.90
N HIS A 117 -1.69 -12.99 4.06
CA HIS A 117 -1.24 -13.55 5.33
C HIS A 117 -2.24 -13.36 6.49
N GLY A 118 -3.48 -12.97 6.20
CA GLY A 118 -4.53 -12.79 7.18
C GLY A 118 -4.20 -11.74 8.25
N SER A 119 -4.57 -12.03 9.50
CA SER A 119 -4.30 -11.15 10.64
C SER A 119 -2.80 -10.90 10.85
N ALA A 120 -1.95 -11.91 10.69
CA ALA A 120 -0.50 -11.76 10.81
C ALA A 120 0.06 -10.77 9.78
N GLY A 121 -0.44 -10.82 8.54
CA GLY A 121 -0.10 -9.85 7.50
C GLY A 121 -0.54 -8.44 7.83
N ALA A 122 -1.77 -8.28 8.32
CA ALA A 122 -2.30 -6.99 8.77
C ALA A 122 -1.45 -6.42 9.92
N THR A 123 -1.04 -7.24 10.89
CA THR A 123 -0.17 -6.85 12.00
C THR A 123 1.20 -6.37 11.51
N VAL A 124 1.86 -7.14 10.64
CA VAL A 124 3.17 -6.75 10.07
C VAL A 124 3.04 -5.45 9.27
N ALA A 125 1.95 -5.27 8.51
CA ALA A 125 1.71 -4.05 7.75
C ALA A 125 1.39 -2.85 8.67
N ALA A 126 0.65 -3.04 9.76
CA ALA A 126 0.39 -2.00 10.74
C ALA A 126 1.68 -1.54 11.43
N VAL A 127 2.56 -2.47 11.80
CA VAL A 127 3.90 -2.16 12.36
C VAL A 127 4.81 -1.49 11.32
N ALA A 128 4.68 -1.81 10.03
CA ALA A 128 5.43 -1.13 8.97
C ALA A 128 4.99 0.33 8.74
N VAL A 129 3.76 0.66 9.10
CA VAL A 129 3.14 1.98 8.89
C VAL A 129 3.31 2.89 10.11
N ALA A 130 3.33 2.30 11.31
CA ALA A 130 3.54 2.97 12.58
C ALA A 130 4.96 3.52 12.73
#